data_AF-A0A9X0CV94-F1
#
_entry.id   AF-A0A9X0CV94-F1
#
_cell.length_a   1.000
_cell.length_b   1.000
_cell.length_c   1.000
_cell.angle_alpha   90.00
_cell.angle_beta   90.00
_cell.angle_gamma   90.00
#
_symmetry.space_group_name_H-M   'P 1'
#
loop_
_entity.id
_entity.type
_entity.pdbx_description
1 polymer ?
#
loop_
_entity_poly.entity_id
_entity_poly.type
_entity_poly.pdbx_seq_one_letter_code
_entity_poly.pdbx_strand_id
1 'polypeptide(L)'
;YPTTLTDFREINVLSLSCLENQLNHLHVTAFFNKKGLPQRSTDYVSLPAVQEALGSVTTLSIIAWTITPRAVTARVKLNPQQLRLWGHFNSWDLGEGCGNFNGTHLAESTTCASQSSDSLYIPFSYAELANKPTIGEGDTAHVTLSLRNDMTPVQGRRDMNELVRLELTNQRYEEYTVTEGVARDYGDGQWAVYLNEPIYVNALFTGFYGS
;
A
#
# COMPACT_ATOMS: atom_id res chain seq x y z
N TYR A 1 35.20 27.04 -32.77
CA TYR A 1 33.84 26.66 -33.21
C TYR A 1 33.94 25.78 -34.44
N PRO A 2 33.29 24.61 -34.51
CA PRO A 2 32.49 23.96 -33.47
C PRO A 2 33.30 22.91 -32.72
N THR A 3 33.11 22.87 -31.40
CA THR A 3 33.63 21.85 -30.51
C THR A 3 32.68 20.67 -30.59
N THR A 4 33.15 19.54 -31.13
CA THR A 4 32.46 18.25 -31.01
C THR A 4 32.41 17.87 -29.54
N LEU A 5 31.23 18.04 -28.93
CA LEU A 5 30.92 17.51 -27.60
C LEU A 5 30.82 15.99 -27.72
N THR A 6 31.97 15.37 -27.43
CA THR A 6 32.14 14.17 -26.59
C THR A 6 30.89 13.38 -26.24
N ASP A 7 30.86 12.14 -26.74
CA ASP A 7 30.82 10.93 -25.92
C ASP A 7 29.83 10.99 -24.75
N PHE A 8 28.56 10.68 -25.04
CA PHE A 8 27.59 10.24 -24.04
C PHE A 8 28.05 8.88 -23.51
N ARG A 9 29.09 8.89 -22.66
CA ARG A 9 29.42 7.77 -21.80
C ARG A 9 28.17 7.43 -21.03
N GLU A 10 27.77 6.17 -21.15
CA GLU A 10 26.88 5.41 -20.28
C GLU A 10 26.61 6.13 -18.95
N ILE A 11 25.60 7.00 -18.95
CA ILE A 11 24.80 7.13 -17.74
C ILE A 11 24.18 5.74 -17.65
N ASN A 12 24.67 4.92 -16.72
CA ASN A 12 23.90 3.78 -16.22
C ASN A 12 22.54 4.37 -15.86
N VAL A 13 21.60 4.33 -16.80
CA VAL A 13 20.22 4.74 -16.56
C VAL A 13 19.82 3.82 -15.43
N LEU A 14 19.65 4.39 -14.23
CA LEU A 14 19.15 3.66 -13.08
C LEU A 14 17.77 3.16 -13.50
N SER A 15 17.74 1.94 -14.01
CA SER A 15 16.52 1.28 -14.42
C SER A 15 15.77 0.94 -13.15
N LEU A 16 14.51 1.36 -13.06
CA LEU A 16 13.60 0.87 -12.05
C LEU A 16 13.28 -0.59 -12.37
N SER A 17 14.19 -1.50 -11.98
CA SER A 17 14.03 -2.94 -12.24
C SER A 17 12.71 -3.51 -11.71
N CYS A 18 12.10 -2.86 -10.73
CA CYS A 18 10.76 -3.16 -10.24
C CYS A 18 9.62 -2.90 -11.25
N LEU A 19 9.89 -2.25 -12.39
CA LEU A 19 8.95 -2.01 -13.49
C LEU A 19 9.04 -3.07 -14.61
N GLU A 20 9.95 -4.03 -14.49
CA GLU A 20 10.21 -5.02 -15.55
C GLU A 20 9.01 -5.94 -15.81
N ASN A 21 8.20 -6.23 -14.79
CA ASN A 21 7.03 -7.09 -14.90
C ASN A 21 5.78 -6.38 -14.34
N GLN A 22 4.94 -5.86 -15.24
CA GLN A 22 3.65 -5.27 -14.89
C GLN A 22 2.55 -6.34 -14.84
N LEU A 23 1.70 -6.28 -13.82
CA LEU A 23 0.63 -7.27 -13.65
C LEU A 23 -0.57 -6.95 -14.54
N ASN A 24 -1.13 -7.98 -15.16
CA ASN A 24 -2.31 -7.87 -16.03
C ASN A 24 -3.64 -7.85 -15.25
N HIS A 25 -3.65 -8.35 -14.00
CA HIS A 25 -4.81 -8.34 -13.11
C HIS A 25 -4.41 -7.71 -11.78
N LEU A 26 -5.01 -6.55 -11.50
CA LEU A 26 -4.82 -5.82 -10.26
C LEU A 26 -5.86 -6.26 -9.24
N HIS A 27 -5.42 -6.53 -8.01
CA HIS A 27 -6.30 -6.93 -6.93
C HIS A 27 -5.71 -6.48 -5.58
N VAL A 28 -6.58 -6.38 -4.57
CA VAL A 28 -6.18 -6.29 -3.16
C VAL A 28 -6.50 -7.62 -2.51
N THR A 29 -5.52 -8.25 -1.90
CA THR A 29 -5.72 -9.52 -1.18
C THR A 29 -6.34 -9.24 0.18
N ALA A 30 -7.64 -9.55 0.36
CA ALA A 30 -8.29 -9.48 1.67
C ALA A 30 -7.92 -10.67 2.58
N PHE A 31 -7.79 -11.86 1.98
CA PHE A 31 -7.37 -13.09 2.65
C PHE A 31 -6.65 -14.01 1.68
N PHE A 32 -5.61 -14.69 2.16
CA PHE A 32 -4.86 -15.69 1.41
C PHE A 32 -4.87 -17.02 2.17
N ASN A 33 -5.39 -18.06 1.52
CA ASN A 33 -5.33 -19.41 2.06
C ASN A 33 -3.99 -20.07 1.70
N LYS A 34 -3.10 -20.22 2.68
CA LYS A 34 -1.87 -20.98 2.50
C LYS A 34 -2.19 -22.47 2.38
N LYS A 35 -1.66 -23.13 1.35
CA LYS A 35 -1.78 -24.59 1.17
C LYS A 35 -1.40 -25.31 2.48
N GLY A 36 -2.23 -26.27 2.89
CA GLY A 36 -2.05 -27.06 4.11
C GLY A 36 -2.83 -26.58 5.33
N LEU A 37 -3.59 -25.47 5.25
CA LEU A 37 -4.41 -24.95 6.36
C LEU A 37 -5.90 -24.74 5.97
N PRO A 38 -6.61 -25.81 5.54
CA PRO A 38 -7.97 -25.68 5.00
C PRO A 38 -8.99 -25.11 6.01
N GLN A 39 -8.80 -25.34 7.31
CA GLN A 39 -9.72 -24.84 8.32
C GLN A 39 -9.81 -23.31 8.33
N ARG A 40 -8.69 -22.59 8.14
CA ARG A 40 -8.68 -21.13 8.11
C ARG A 40 -9.48 -20.55 6.96
N SER A 41 -9.42 -21.19 5.79
CA SER A 41 -10.28 -20.78 4.68
C SER A 41 -11.75 -21.02 4.98
N THR A 42 -12.09 -22.17 5.57
CA THR A 42 -13.48 -22.49 5.94
C THR A 42 -14.02 -21.47 6.94
N ASP A 43 -13.23 -21.12 7.95
CA ASP A 43 -13.60 -20.14 8.97
C ASP A 43 -13.81 -18.76 8.33
N TYR A 44 -12.88 -18.30 7.49
CA TYR A 44 -12.98 -17.00 6.82
C TYR A 44 -14.21 -16.91 5.89
N VAL A 45 -14.46 -17.92 5.05
CA VAL A 45 -15.64 -17.90 4.15
C VAL A 45 -16.97 -18.10 4.88
N SER A 46 -16.94 -18.57 6.14
CA SER A 46 -18.12 -18.71 6.99
C SER A 46 -18.53 -17.39 7.67
N LEU A 47 -17.68 -16.37 7.62
CA LEU A 47 -17.99 -15.05 8.18
C LEU A 47 -19.19 -14.45 7.42
N PRO A 48 -20.26 -14.00 8.12
CA PRO A 48 -21.42 -13.39 7.46
C PRO A 48 -21.04 -12.22 6.56
N ALA A 49 -20.11 -11.37 7.01
CA ALA A 49 -19.63 -10.23 6.21
C ALA A 49 -19.02 -10.67 4.86
N VAL A 50 -18.27 -11.79 4.85
CA VAL A 50 -17.66 -12.33 3.62
C VAL A 50 -18.72 -12.92 2.70
N GLN A 51 -19.70 -13.64 3.25
CA GLN A 51 -20.80 -14.22 2.47
C GLN A 51 -21.69 -13.15 1.84
N GLU A 52 -22.02 -12.11 2.60
CA GLU A 52 -22.84 -10.98 2.13
C GLU A 52 -22.11 -10.13 1.08
N ALA A 53 -20.79 -9.96 1.22
CA ALA A 53 -19.99 -9.15 0.30
C ALA A 53 -19.62 -9.88 -0.99
N LEU A 54 -19.70 -11.22 -1.04
CA LEU A 54 -19.27 -12.00 -2.20
C LEU A 54 -20.06 -11.61 -3.46
N GLY A 55 -19.37 -11.20 -4.52
CA GLY A 55 -19.97 -10.73 -5.76
C GLY A 55 -20.43 -9.27 -5.72
N SER A 56 -20.26 -8.57 -4.60
CA SER A 56 -20.56 -7.13 -4.49
C SER A 56 -19.41 -6.28 -5.04
N VAL A 57 -19.75 -5.07 -5.50
CA VAL A 57 -18.79 -4.05 -5.91
C VAL A 57 -18.55 -3.09 -4.76
N THR A 58 -17.29 -2.79 -4.49
CA THR A 58 -16.85 -1.80 -3.49
C THR A 58 -15.89 -0.80 -4.13
N THR A 59 -15.77 0.40 -3.56
CA THR A 59 -14.81 1.41 -4.01
C THR A 59 -13.60 1.41 -3.10
N LEU A 60 -12.43 1.14 -3.67
CA LEU A 60 -11.13 1.23 -3.00
C LEU A 60 -10.60 2.67 -3.05
N SER A 61 -9.95 3.09 -1.97
CA SER A 61 -9.30 4.40 -1.85
C SER A 61 -7.79 4.25 -1.88
N ILE A 62 -7.14 4.62 -2.98
CA ILE A 62 -5.68 4.62 -3.10
C ILE A 62 -5.14 5.93 -2.54
N ILE A 63 -4.24 5.85 -1.57
CA ILE A 63 -3.72 7.02 -0.84
C ILE A 63 -2.23 7.27 -1.06
N ALA A 64 -1.50 6.29 -1.59
CA ALA A 64 -0.08 6.44 -1.85
C ALA A 64 0.41 5.45 -2.91
N TRP A 65 1.49 5.81 -3.59
CA TRP A 65 2.32 4.89 -4.36
C TRP A 65 3.54 4.52 -3.52
N THR A 66 3.93 3.26 -3.49
CA THR A 66 5.15 2.79 -2.83
C THR A 66 6.09 2.22 -3.87
N ILE A 67 7.33 2.66 -3.86
CA ILE A 67 8.34 2.26 -4.83
C ILE A 67 9.51 1.70 -4.04
N THR A 68 9.90 0.48 -4.37
CA THR A 68 11.12 -0.16 -3.85
C THR A 68 11.95 -0.65 -5.03
N PRO A 69 13.19 -1.11 -4.80
CA PRO A 69 13.96 -1.78 -5.85
C PRO A 69 13.33 -3.09 -6.35
N ARG A 70 12.30 -3.62 -5.67
CA ARG A 70 11.68 -4.93 -5.96
C ARG A 70 10.24 -4.82 -6.47
N ALA A 71 9.49 -3.82 -6.04
CA ALA A 71 8.07 -3.70 -6.33
C ALA A 71 7.61 -2.25 -6.45
N VAL A 72 6.57 -2.04 -7.26
CA VAL A 72 5.74 -0.85 -7.18
C VAL A 72 4.35 -1.27 -6.73
N THR A 73 3.83 -0.63 -5.69
CA THR A 73 2.50 -0.93 -5.15
C THR A 73 1.68 0.35 -4.97
N ALA A 74 0.36 0.22 -4.99
CA ALA A 74 -0.58 1.26 -4.60
C ALA A 74 -1.12 0.94 -3.20
N ARG A 75 -0.92 1.82 -2.23
CA ARG A 75 -1.45 1.66 -0.87
C ARG A 75 -2.94 1.99 -0.84
N VAL A 76 -3.72 1.11 -0.23
CA VAL A 76 -5.16 1.23 -0.14
C VAL A 76 -5.57 1.52 1.30
N LYS A 77 -6.40 2.54 1.50
CA LYS A 77 -7.06 2.81 2.77
C LYS A 77 -8.41 2.11 2.78
N LEU A 78 -8.52 1.05 3.58
CA LEU A 78 -9.75 0.30 3.74
C LEU A 78 -10.76 1.11 4.57
N ASN A 79 -12.02 1.09 4.15
CA ASN A 79 -13.13 1.63 4.95
C ASN A 79 -13.60 0.59 6.01
N PRO A 80 -14.46 0.98 6.97
CA PRO A 80 -14.91 0.06 8.02
C PRO A 80 -15.58 -1.23 7.51
N GLN A 81 -16.29 -1.17 6.38
CA GLN A 81 -16.91 -2.35 5.77
C GLN A 81 -15.86 -3.29 5.18
N GLN A 82 -14.85 -2.75 4.50
CA GLN A 82 -13.75 -3.51 3.91
C GLN A 82 -12.83 -4.11 4.99
N LEU A 83 -12.63 -3.41 6.11
CA LEU A 83 -11.89 -3.95 7.26
C LEU A 83 -12.57 -5.20 7.85
N ARG A 84 -13.91 -5.29 7.85
CA ARG A 84 -14.62 -6.52 8.27
C ARG A 84 -14.36 -7.72 7.35
N LEU A 85 -13.91 -7.47 6.11
CA LEU A 85 -13.50 -8.51 5.17
C LEU A 85 -12.00 -8.82 5.28
N TRP A 86 -11.24 -8.01 6.01
CA TRP A 86 -9.80 -8.22 6.16
C TRP A 86 -9.57 -9.47 7.01
N GLY A 87 -8.85 -10.43 6.46
CA GLY A 87 -8.52 -11.63 7.21
C GLY A 87 -7.64 -11.27 8.40
N HIS A 88 -8.15 -11.44 9.63
CA HIS A 88 -7.36 -11.28 10.84
C HIS A 88 -6.25 -12.34 10.87
N PHE A 89 -5.08 -12.02 10.32
CA PHE A 89 -3.87 -12.78 10.57
C PHE A 89 -3.33 -12.31 11.92
N ASN A 90 -3.67 -12.99 13.01
CA ASN A 90 -2.92 -12.81 14.24
C ASN A 90 -1.44 -13.05 13.91
N SER A 91 -0.57 -12.10 14.25
CA SER A 91 0.87 -12.14 13.93
C SER A 91 1.56 -13.46 14.36
N TRP A 92 0.99 -14.17 15.34
CA TRP A 92 1.40 -15.51 15.76
C TRP A 92 1.33 -16.59 14.67
N ASP A 93 0.49 -16.43 13.64
CA ASP A 93 0.16 -17.48 12.68
C ASP A 93 1.10 -17.55 11.46
N LEU A 94 2.08 -16.65 11.36
CA LEU A 94 3.06 -16.61 10.28
C LEU A 94 4.47 -17.07 10.68
N GLY A 95 4.71 -17.42 11.95
CA GLY A 95 6.01 -17.97 12.37
C GLY A 95 7.21 -17.04 12.21
N GLU A 96 6.97 -15.73 12.04
CA GLU A 96 8.02 -14.71 12.07
C GLU A 96 7.77 -13.81 13.29
N GLY A 97 8.66 -13.93 14.28
CA GLY A 97 8.57 -13.18 15.52
C GLY A 97 8.69 -11.68 15.28
N CYS A 98 7.67 -10.94 15.66
CA CYS A 98 7.79 -9.55 16.02
C CYS A 98 7.09 -9.35 17.37
N GLY A 99 7.78 -8.68 18.29
CA GLY A 99 7.41 -8.56 19.69
C GLY A 99 6.05 -7.89 19.92
N ASN A 100 5.49 -8.17 21.09
CA ASN A 100 4.21 -7.65 21.59
C ASN A 100 4.10 -6.13 21.38
N PHE A 101 3.18 -5.70 20.50
CA PHE A 101 2.77 -4.30 20.40
C PHE A 101 1.48 -4.10 21.20
N ASN A 102 1.61 -3.54 22.39
CA ASN A 102 0.52 -2.86 23.10
C ASN A 102 0.45 -1.41 22.57
N GLY A 103 -0.08 -1.23 21.36
CA GLY A 103 -0.36 0.10 20.81
C GLY A 103 -1.62 0.67 21.46
N THR A 104 -1.46 1.69 22.30
CA THR A 104 -2.57 2.49 22.82
C THR A 104 -3.37 3.09 21.68
N HIS A 105 -4.67 2.83 21.69
CA HIS A 105 -5.71 3.38 20.84
C HIS A 105 -5.60 4.91 20.74
N LEU A 106 -4.96 5.42 19.68
CA LEU A 106 -5.03 6.84 19.34
C LEU A 106 -6.39 7.07 18.70
N ALA A 107 -7.29 7.71 19.43
CA ALA A 107 -8.66 7.95 19.03
C ALA A 107 -8.72 8.64 17.66
N GLU A 108 -9.53 8.09 16.76
CA GLU A 108 -9.91 8.72 15.49
C GLU A 108 -10.57 10.08 15.79
N SER A 109 -9.85 11.16 15.49
CA SER A 109 -10.43 12.50 15.53
C SER A 109 -11.28 12.69 14.27
N THR A 110 -12.56 12.34 14.37
CA THR A 110 -13.55 12.72 13.36
C THR A 110 -13.81 14.22 13.50
N THR A 111 -13.34 15.03 12.56
CA THR A 111 -13.76 16.43 12.46
C THR A 111 -14.33 16.66 11.06
N CYS A 112 -15.65 16.75 11.00
CA CYS A 112 -16.36 17.23 9.82
C CYS A 112 -16.10 18.74 9.69
N ALA A 113 -15.30 19.13 8.71
CA ALA A 113 -15.17 20.53 8.31
C ALA A 113 -15.77 20.71 6.93
N SER A 114 -16.98 21.28 6.88
CA SER A 114 -17.55 21.84 5.66
C SER A 114 -16.99 23.24 5.47
N GLN A 115 -16.13 23.47 4.47
CA GLN A 115 -15.91 24.80 3.90
C GLN A 115 -15.64 24.73 2.39
N SER A 116 -16.45 25.49 1.67
CA SER A 116 -16.29 25.85 0.26
C SER A 116 -15.25 26.96 0.11
N SER A 117 -14.36 26.81 -0.88
CA SER A 117 -13.97 27.77 -1.94
C SER A 117 -12.46 27.88 -2.19
N ASP A 118 -12.03 27.32 -3.33
CA ASP A 118 -10.97 27.75 -4.25
C ASP A 118 -9.61 28.20 -3.69
N SER A 119 -8.92 27.27 -3.05
CA SER A 119 -7.45 27.19 -3.12
C SER A 119 -7.07 25.72 -3.00
N LEU A 120 -6.35 25.16 -3.99
CA LEU A 120 -5.78 23.81 -3.86
C LEU A 120 -4.78 23.85 -2.70
N TYR A 121 -5.22 23.42 -1.52
CA TYR A 121 -4.32 23.22 -0.38
C TYR A 121 -3.40 22.03 -0.72
N ILE A 122 -2.18 22.34 -1.16
CA ILE A 122 -1.14 21.34 -1.36
C ILE A 122 -0.42 21.19 -0.01
N PRO A 123 -0.47 20.02 0.64
CA PRO A 123 0.25 19.76 1.87
C PRO A 123 1.75 19.93 1.62
N PHE A 124 2.42 20.68 2.50
CA PHE A 124 3.85 20.92 2.38
C PHE A 124 4.69 19.82 3.04
N SER A 125 4.06 18.96 3.85
CA SER A 125 4.72 17.84 4.53
C SER A 125 3.81 16.62 4.69
N TYR A 126 4.43 15.45 4.91
CA TYR A 126 3.70 14.22 5.25
C TYR A 126 2.78 14.43 6.45
N ALA A 127 3.22 15.20 7.45
CA ALA A 127 2.49 15.49 8.68
C ALA A 127 1.14 16.22 8.45
N GLU A 128 0.98 16.94 7.34
CA GLU A 128 -0.19 17.75 7.03
C GLU A 128 -1.21 17.05 6.11
N LEU A 129 -0.89 15.86 5.59
CA LEU A 129 -1.79 15.11 4.72
C LEU A 129 -3.13 14.80 5.40
N ALA A 130 -4.23 15.14 4.74
CA ALA A 130 -5.58 14.79 5.18
C ALA A 130 -5.77 13.26 5.24
N ASN A 131 -5.22 12.56 4.25
CA ASN A 131 -5.35 11.12 4.10
C ASN A 131 -4.14 10.38 4.65
N LYS A 132 -4.10 10.23 5.98
CA LYS A 132 -3.06 9.44 6.64
C LYS A 132 -3.22 7.95 6.36
N PRO A 133 -2.10 7.22 6.28
CA PRO A 133 -2.13 5.77 6.30
C PRO A 133 -2.78 5.18 7.54
N THR A 134 -3.40 4.02 7.37
CA THR A 134 -3.96 3.23 8.48
C THR A 134 -2.83 2.65 9.32
N ILE A 135 -3.00 2.66 10.64
CA ILE A 135 -2.09 2.01 11.60
C ILE A 135 -2.86 0.83 12.22
N GLY A 136 -2.26 -0.37 12.19
CA GLY A 136 -2.90 -1.58 12.72
C GLY A 136 -3.66 -2.35 11.64
N GLU A 137 -4.91 -2.70 11.88
CA GLU A 137 -5.64 -3.56 10.96
C GLU A 137 -5.78 -2.93 9.56
N GLY A 138 -5.38 -3.68 8.52
CA GLY A 138 -5.44 -3.20 7.14
C GLY A 138 -4.32 -2.22 6.74
N ASP A 139 -3.35 -1.94 7.61
CA ASP A 139 -2.20 -1.05 7.34
C ASP A 139 -1.38 -1.45 6.10
N THR A 140 -1.45 -2.73 5.75
CA THR A 140 -0.73 -3.39 4.65
C THR A 140 -1.61 -3.66 3.44
N ALA A 141 -2.84 -3.14 3.40
CA ALA A 141 -3.69 -3.23 2.22
C ALA A 141 -3.07 -2.50 1.02
N HIS A 142 -2.86 -3.22 -0.07
CA HIS A 142 -2.20 -2.69 -1.25
C HIS A 142 -2.61 -3.45 -2.52
N VAL A 143 -2.37 -2.81 -3.66
CA VAL A 143 -2.38 -3.41 -4.99
C VAL A 143 -0.94 -3.49 -5.48
N THR A 144 -0.46 -4.68 -5.84
CA THR A 144 0.83 -4.79 -6.53
C THR A 144 0.64 -4.37 -7.99
N LEU A 145 1.42 -3.41 -8.47
CA LEU A 145 1.34 -2.89 -9.85
C LEU A 145 2.39 -3.53 -10.75
N SER A 146 3.61 -3.61 -10.22
CA SER A 146 4.74 -4.23 -10.92
C SER A 146 5.75 -4.81 -9.96
N LEU A 147 6.55 -5.73 -10.49
CA LEU A 147 7.60 -6.43 -9.79
C LEU A 147 8.86 -6.51 -10.64
N ARG A 148 9.99 -6.69 -9.98
CA ARG A 148 11.21 -7.16 -10.63
C ARG A 148 11.02 -8.60 -11.12
N ASN A 149 11.67 -8.98 -12.22
CA ASN A 149 11.41 -10.27 -12.89
C ASN A 149 11.67 -11.52 -12.03
N ASP A 150 12.57 -11.44 -11.05
CA ASP A 150 12.91 -12.54 -10.15
C ASP A 150 12.02 -12.60 -8.88
N MET A 151 11.03 -11.70 -8.78
CA MET A 151 10.14 -11.59 -7.62
C MET A 151 8.81 -12.30 -7.84
N THR A 152 8.17 -12.66 -6.73
CA THR A 152 6.83 -13.25 -6.72
C THR A 152 5.81 -12.25 -6.17
N PRO A 153 4.50 -12.40 -6.45
CA PRO A 153 3.47 -11.47 -6.00
C PRO A 153 3.43 -11.17 -4.50
N VAL A 154 3.87 -12.10 -3.65
CA VAL A 154 3.93 -11.88 -2.19
C VAL A 154 4.94 -10.80 -1.79
N GLN A 155 5.86 -10.42 -2.69
CA GLN A 155 6.88 -9.41 -2.42
C GLN A 155 6.27 -8.03 -2.15
N GLY A 156 5.21 -7.63 -2.86
CA GLY A 156 4.53 -6.36 -2.62
C GLY A 156 4.05 -6.23 -1.17
N ARG A 157 3.54 -7.33 -0.58
CA ARG A 157 3.14 -7.37 0.83
C ARG A 157 4.31 -7.22 1.78
N ARG A 158 5.44 -7.87 1.50
CA ARG A 158 6.65 -7.76 2.34
C ARG A 158 7.19 -6.33 2.34
N ASP A 159 7.21 -5.70 1.18
CA ASP A 159 7.67 -4.33 1.02
C ASP A 159 6.72 -3.34 1.72
N MET A 160 5.40 -3.57 1.66
CA MET A 160 4.43 -2.75 2.40
C MET A 160 4.58 -2.92 3.93
N ASN A 161 4.79 -4.14 4.43
CA ASN A 161 5.05 -4.37 5.85
C ASN A 161 6.27 -3.58 6.35
N GLU A 162 7.34 -3.57 5.56
CA GLU A 162 8.56 -2.83 5.91
C GLU A 162 8.33 -1.32 5.88
N LEU A 163 7.60 -0.80 4.90
CA LEU A 163 7.21 0.62 4.88
C LEU A 163 6.41 1.00 6.13
N VAL A 164 5.42 0.19 6.53
CA VAL A 164 4.66 0.42 7.76
C VAL A 164 5.58 0.42 8.99
N ARG A 165 6.53 -0.52 9.06
CA ARG A 165 7.52 -0.57 10.14
C ARG A 165 8.35 0.72 10.20
N LEU A 166 8.80 1.23 9.05
CA LEU A 166 9.58 2.45 8.93
C LEU A 166 8.76 3.69 9.32
N GLU A 167 7.51 3.79 8.88
CA GLU A 167 6.56 4.85 9.27
C GLU A 167 6.34 4.94 10.78
N LEU A 168 6.35 3.81 11.46
CA LEU A 168 6.16 3.72 12.91
C LEU A 168 7.45 4.01 13.70
N THR A 169 8.60 4.13 13.03
CA THR A 169 9.81 4.62 13.71
C THR A 169 9.67 6.11 13.99
N ASN A 170 10.22 6.57 15.12
CA ASN A 170 10.28 8.00 15.43
C ASN A 170 11.44 8.72 14.70
N GLN A 171 11.80 8.22 13.51
CA GLN A 171 12.88 8.76 12.68
C GLN A 171 12.35 9.85 11.76
N ARG A 172 13.19 10.86 11.47
CA ARG A 172 12.91 11.84 10.43
C ARG A 172 13.37 11.31 9.08
N TYR A 173 12.51 11.45 8.09
CA TYR A 173 12.75 11.09 6.70
C TYR A 173 12.75 12.36 5.84
N GLU A 174 13.46 12.33 4.72
CA GLU A 174 13.45 13.43 3.77
C GLU A 174 12.12 13.44 3.01
N GLU A 175 11.58 14.64 2.79
CA GLU A 175 10.28 14.87 2.16
C GLU A 175 10.41 15.88 1.02
N TYR A 176 9.68 15.63 -0.06
CA TYR A 176 9.73 16.39 -1.30
C TYR A 176 8.30 16.61 -1.79
N THR A 177 7.90 17.87 -1.96
CA THR A 177 6.61 18.19 -2.58
C THR A 177 6.61 17.79 -4.05
N VAL A 178 5.57 17.08 -4.48
CA VAL A 178 5.30 16.76 -5.88
C VAL A 178 3.92 17.29 -6.28
N THR A 179 3.63 17.34 -7.58
CA THR A 179 2.40 17.98 -8.10
C THR A 179 1.12 17.52 -7.40
N GLU A 180 0.99 16.23 -7.12
CA GLU A 180 -0.22 15.61 -6.56
C GLU A 180 0.03 14.95 -5.19
N GLY A 181 1.06 15.39 -4.46
CA GLY A 181 1.43 14.69 -3.23
C GLY A 181 2.71 15.15 -2.53
N VAL A 182 3.12 14.33 -1.58
CA VAL A 182 4.42 14.42 -0.90
C VAL A 182 5.16 13.10 -1.09
N ALA A 183 6.33 13.15 -1.71
CA ALA A 183 7.26 12.04 -1.78
C ALA A 183 8.13 12.01 -0.52
N ARG A 184 8.29 10.84 0.10
CA ARG A 184 9.13 10.63 1.27
C ARG A 184 10.15 9.53 0.98
N ASP A 185 11.41 9.82 1.28
CA ASP A 185 12.53 8.88 1.16
C ASP A 185 12.74 8.15 2.48
N TYR A 186 12.51 6.84 2.47
CA TYR A 186 12.69 5.97 3.63
C TYR A 186 14.10 5.33 3.69
N GLY A 187 14.96 5.64 2.73
CA GLY A 187 16.29 5.06 2.58
C GLY A 187 16.28 3.75 1.79
N ASP A 188 17.47 3.28 1.38
CA ASP A 188 17.67 2.01 0.66
C ASP A 188 16.79 1.82 -0.59
N GLY A 189 16.46 2.93 -1.26
CA GLY A 189 15.60 2.95 -2.44
C GLY A 189 14.11 2.71 -2.12
N GLN A 190 13.70 2.82 -0.86
CA GLN A 190 12.30 2.74 -0.43
C GLN A 190 11.69 4.14 -0.43
N TRP A 191 10.67 4.33 -1.24
CA TRP A 191 9.97 5.60 -1.40
C TRP A 191 8.47 5.40 -1.25
N ALA A 192 7.80 6.40 -0.68
CA ALA A 192 6.36 6.51 -0.77
C ALA A 192 5.96 7.90 -1.26
N VAL A 193 5.05 7.95 -2.22
CA VAL A 193 4.41 9.17 -2.70
C VAL A 193 2.99 9.18 -2.18
N TYR A 194 2.74 9.97 -1.14
CA TYR A 194 1.41 10.12 -0.55
C TYR A 194 0.62 11.16 -1.31
N LEU A 195 -0.62 10.83 -1.65
CA LEU A 195 -1.46 11.66 -2.49
C LEU A 195 -2.16 12.75 -1.68
N ASN A 196 -2.32 13.93 -2.28
CA ASN A 196 -3.13 15.00 -1.70
C ASN A 196 -4.59 14.54 -1.57
N GLU A 197 -5.12 13.98 -2.66
CA GLU A 197 -6.46 13.43 -2.76
C GLU A 197 -6.40 11.94 -3.15
N PRO A 198 -7.29 11.09 -2.59
CA PRO A 198 -7.28 9.67 -2.92
C PRO A 198 -7.76 9.41 -4.35
N ILE A 199 -7.26 8.34 -4.95
CA ILE A 199 -7.81 7.81 -6.21
C ILE A 199 -8.82 6.73 -5.87
N TYR A 200 -10.04 6.88 -6.39
CA TYR A 200 -11.14 5.95 -6.17
C TYR A 200 -11.25 4.95 -7.32
N VAL A 201 -11.23 3.66 -7.01
CA VAL A 201 -11.33 2.58 -8.00
C VAL A 201 -12.39 1.57 -7.57
N ASN A 202 -13.32 1.23 -8.46
CA ASN A 202 -14.30 0.18 -8.18
C ASN A 202 -13.67 -1.20 -8.35
N ALA A 203 -13.94 -2.10 -7.40
CA ALA A 203 -13.45 -3.46 -7.37
C ALA A 203 -14.57 -4.44 -7.03
N LEU A 204 -14.55 -5.62 -7.64
CA LEU A 204 -15.43 -6.73 -7.32
C LEU A 204 -14.80 -7.56 -6.19
N PHE A 205 -15.54 -7.79 -5.11
CA PHE A 205 -15.10 -8.71 -4.06
C PHE A 205 -15.42 -10.15 -4.46
N THR A 206 -14.38 -10.96 -4.71
CA THR A 206 -14.51 -12.34 -5.18
C THR A 206 -13.34 -13.22 -4.75
N GLY A 207 -13.49 -14.52 -4.90
CA GLY A 207 -12.42 -15.51 -4.71
C GLY A 207 -11.65 -15.76 -6.00
N PHE A 208 -10.34 -15.95 -5.89
CA PHE A 208 -9.49 -16.41 -6.99
C PHE A 208 -8.96 -17.82 -6.69
N TYR A 209 -9.13 -18.71 -7.66
CA TYR A 209 -8.66 -20.10 -7.59
C TYR A 209 -7.68 -20.31 -8.74
N GLY A 210 -6.37 -20.26 -8.43
CA GLY A 210 -5.34 -20.58 -9.42
C GLY A 210 -5.44 -22.04 -9.83
N SER A 211 -5.38 -22.29 -11.14
CA SER A 211 -5.25 -23.64 -11.71
C SER A 211 -3.81 -24.14 -11.64
#